data_AF-A0A1Y4RB37-F1
#
_entry.id   AF-A0A1Y4RB37-F1
#
_cell.length_a   1.000
_cell.length_b   1.000
_cell.length_c   1.000
_cell.angle_alpha   90.00
_cell.angle_beta   90.00
_cell.angle_gamma   90.00
#
_symmetry.space_group_name_H-M   'P 1'
#
loop_
_entity.id
_entity.type
_entity.pdbx_description
1 polymer ?
#
loop_
_entity_poly.entity_id
_entity_poly.type
_entity_poly.pdbx_seq_one_letter_code
_entity_poly.pdbx_strand_id
1 'polypeptide(L)'
;MPLPRTAFLHKIETHPSSARSYSSPFTAVFSAPVSIRKSVKFLPLLPKKWSLPVLFSSVKIWTKLFMGALQMIELSILTGKLLIFIILFSAVIGAYCTTIDYRIRRDLPLITRDCFCPSCGHRLAAIHQIPIISWVFLGGRCRYCEAPIPVRYPLIEASFIFYYCSAFLLFQNRPLTYIFSWYLFFSIFLLLRSEKHWRSLLKGLAILSVYHIVFTALLLMILAAESVPIR
;
A
#
# COMPACT_ATOMS: atom_id res chain seq x y z
N MET A 1 45.13 -3.66 -0.06
CA MET A 1 45.77 -3.69 -1.40
C MET A 1 46.63 -2.45 -1.54
N PRO A 2 47.95 -2.57 -1.78
CA PRO A 2 48.83 -1.43 -2.05
C PRO A 2 48.72 -0.96 -3.50
N LEU A 3 49.13 0.29 -3.74
CA LEU A 3 49.18 1.03 -5.01
C LEU A 3 50.41 0.61 -5.89
N PRO A 4 50.86 1.39 -6.91
CA PRO A 4 50.77 1.09 -8.35
C PRO A 4 52.18 1.01 -9.01
N ARG A 5 52.28 0.88 -10.35
CA ARG A 5 53.44 1.27 -11.19
C ARG A 5 53.09 1.10 -12.69
N THR A 6 52.91 2.19 -13.44
CA THR A 6 53.85 2.81 -14.42
C THR A 6 54.24 1.88 -15.57
N ALA A 7 53.75 2.11 -16.80
CA ALA A 7 54.33 2.99 -17.85
C ALA A 7 55.36 2.25 -18.73
N PHE A 8 55.19 2.27 -20.06
CA PHE A 8 56.17 2.84 -21.00
C PHE A 8 55.66 2.80 -22.45
N LEU A 9 55.81 3.94 -23.13
CA LEU A 9 55.57 4.22 -24.54
C LEU A 9 56.85 3.93 -25.37
N HIS A 10 56.71 4.12 -26.71
CA HIS A 10 57.71 4.22 -27.79
C HIS A 10 58.04 2.90 -28.54
N LYS A 11 58.15 2.83 -29.89
CA LYS A 11 58.36 3.83 -30.95
C LYS A 11 58.27 3.19 -32.37
N ILE A 12 57.58 3.87 -33.31
CA ILE A 12 57.91 4.16 -34.73
C ILE A 12 57.79 3.13 -35.88
N GLU A 13 57.23 3.70 -36.95
CA GLU A 13 56.95 3.34 -38.35
C GLU A 13 58.16 2.97 -39.24
N THR A 14 57.90 2.31 -40.38
CA THR A 14 58.10 2.86 -41.75
C THR A 14 57.68 1.84 -42.86
N HIS A 15 57.03 2.35 -43.92
CA HIS A 15 56.71 1.72 -45.23
C HIS A 15 57.97 1.59 -46.15
N PRO A 16 57.98 1.17 -47.45
CA PRO A 16 56.91 0.87 -48.46
C PRO A 16 57.19 -0.31 -49.47
N SER A 17 56.33 -0.42 -50.51
CA SER A 17 56.55 -1.00 -51.89
C SER A 17 56.55 -2.54 -52.08
N SER A 18 56.14 -3.20 -53.17
CA SER A 18 55.34 -2.96 -54.39
C SER A 18 55.32 -4.27 -55.23
N ALA A 19 54.19 -4.60 -55.87
CA ALA A 19 54.04 -5.30 -57.18
C ALA A 19 54.41 -6.82 -57.42
N ARG A 20 53.36 -7.63 -57.69
CA ARG A 20 53.01 -8.30 -59.00
C ARG A 20 53.64 -9.68 -59.41
N SER A 21 52.79 -10.72 -59.61
CA SER A 21 52.61 -11.61 -60.81
C SER A 21 51.48 -12.66 -60.53
N TYR A 22 50.38 -12.84 -61.28
CA TYR A 22 50.05 -13.32 -62.65
C TYR A 22 50.09 -14.86 -62.89
N SER A 23 48.92 -15.52 -63.02
CA SER A 23 48.47 -16.32 -64.18
C SER A 23 47.19 -17.15 -63.90
N SER A 24 46.35 -17.26 -64.93
CA SER A 24 45.04 -17.93 -65.06
C SER A 24 45.15 -19.00 -66.21
N PRO A 25 44.09 -19.52 -66.87
CA PRO A 25 42.75 -20.07 -66.52
C PRO A 25 42.50 -21.47 -67.22
N PHE A 26 41.23 -21.93 -67.25
CA PHE A 26 40.60 -22.88 -68.23
C PHE A 26 40.46 -24.41 -67.95
N THR A 27 39.21 -24.77 -67.62
CA THR A 27 38.30 -25.78 -68.25
C THR A 27 38.67 -27.26 -68.38
N ALA A 28 37.74 -28.13 -67.91
CA ALA A 28 37.00 -29.15 -68.68
C ALA A 28 36.50 -30.25 -67.71
N VAL A 29 35.19 -30.41 -67.44
CA VAL A 29 34.16 -31.11 -68.25
C VAL A 29 34.00 -32.60 -67.86
N PHE A 30 32.82 -32.91 -67.28
CA PHE A 30 32.03 -34.17 -67.31
C PHE A 30 32.61 -35.42 -66.62
N SER A 31 31.92 -36.07 -65.69
CA SER A 31 30.71 -36.86 -65.97
C SER A 31 30.03 -37.38 -64.67
N ALA A 32 28.69 -37.32 -64.64
CA ALA A 32 27.80 -37.96 -63.65
C ALA A 32 27.52 -39.44 -64.03
N PRO A 33 26.63 -40.25 -63.37
CA PRO A 33 25.75 -40.01 -62.21
C PRO A 33 25.62 -41.20 -61.21
N VAL A 34 25.06 -40.99 -60.01
CA VAL A 34 24.25 -42.04 -59.31
C VAL A 34 23.07 -41.38 -58.59
N SER A 35 21.87 -41.83 -58.95
CA SER A 35 20.60 -41.41 -58.34
C SER A 35 20.33 -42.19 -57.06
N ILE A 36 19.97 -41.51 -55.96
CA ILE A 36 19.10 -42.08 -54.94
C ILE A 36 18.05 -41.05 -54.56
N ARG A 37 16.86 -41.25 -55.12
CA ARG A 37 15.61 -40.62 -54.71
C ARG A 37 15.14 -41.37 -53.45
N LYS A 38 15.25 -40.75 -52.27
CA LYS A 38 14.37 -41.08 -51.13
C LYS A 38 13.65 -39.82 -50.70
N SER A 39 12.41 -39.78 -51.15
CA SER A 39 11.32 -38.92 -50.73
C SER A 39 11.16 -38.93 -49.21
N VAL A 40 11.66 -37.90 -48.54
CA VAL A 40 11.11 -37.46 -47.24
C VAL A 40 10.08 -36.40 -47.57
N LYS A 41 8.80 -36.80 -47.63
CA LYS A 41 7.69 -35.85 -47.61
C LYS A 41 7.70 -35.21 -46.23
N PHE A 42 8.37 -34.06 -46.10
CA PHE A 42 8.16 -33.17 -44.96
C PHE A 42 6.68 -32.79 -44.96
N LEU A 43 5.96 -33.32 -43.97
CA LEU A 43 4.57 -33.01 -43.69
C LEU A 43 4.48 -31.52 -43.30
N PRO A 44 3.86 -30.63 -44.09
CA PRO A 44 3.70 -29.24 -43.70
C PRO A 44 2.35 -29.13 -42.97
N LEU A 45 2.26 -29.64 -41.75
CA LEU A 45 1.10 -29.42 -40.88
C LEU A 45 1.38 -28.29 -39.90
N LEU A 46 1.85 -27.14 -40.41
CA LEU A 46 1.80 -25.89 -39.67
C LEU A 46 0.93 -24.91 -40.47
N PRO A 47 -0.23 -24.47 -39.93
CA PRO A 47 -1.10 -23.54 -40.62
C PRO A 47 -0.35 -22.23 -40.87
N LYS A 48 -0.17 -21.92 -42.16
CA LYS A 48 0.60 -20.81 -42.75
C LYS A 48 0.01 -19.40 -42.48
N LYS A 49 -0.78 -19.23 -41.40
CA LYS A 49 -1.51 -18.00 -41.06
C LYS A 49 -0.91 -17.20 -39.90
N TRP A 50 0.09 -17.73 -39.20
CA TRP A 50 0.75 -17.03 -38.10
C TRP A 50 2.03 -16.38 -38.60
N SER A 51 1.94 -15.14 -39.10
CA SER A 51 3.14 -14.34 -39.35
C SER A 51 3.79 -14.00 -38.01
N LEU A 52 5.12 -14.12 -37.91
CA LEU A 52 5.93 -13.77 -36.72
C LEU A 52 5.46 -12.47 -36.01
N PRO A 53 5.11 -11.38 -36.72
CA PRO A 53 4.58 -10.16 -36.11
C PRO A 53 3.28 -10.34 -35.29
N VAL A 54 2.39 -11.24 -35.72
CA VAL A 54 1.12 -11.54 -35.02
C VAL A 54 1.38 -12.28 -33.72
N LEU A 55 2.35 -13.20 -33.71
CA LEU A 55 2.77 -13.92 -32.51
C LEU A 55 3.44 -12.97 -31.50
N PHE A 56 4.35 -12.10 -31.95
CA PHE A 56 4.99 -11.08 -31.10
C PHE A 56 4.00 -10.06 -30.54
N SER A 57 3.02 -9.62 -31.34
CA SER A 57 1.94 -8.73 -30.88
C SER A 57 1.09 -9.41 -29.81
N SER A 58 0.75 -10.68 -30.01
CA SER A 58 0.01 -11.49 -29.03
C SER A 58 0.78 -11.60 -27.73
N VAL A 59 2.08 -11.96 -27.75
CA VAL A 59 2.91 -12.03 -26.54
C VAL A 59 2.98 -10.69 -25.81
N LYS A 60 3.15 -9.56 -26.52
CA LYS A 60 3.16 -8.21 -25.90
C LYS A 60 1.83 -7.85 -25.24
N ILE A 61 0.70 -8.27 -25.83
CA ILE A 61 -0.64 -8.04 -25.27
C ILE A 61 -0.80 -8.89 -24.00
N TRP A 62 -0.47 -10.18 -24.06
CA TRP A 62 -0.55 -11.08 -22.91
C TRP A 62 0.38 -10.66 -21.78
N THR A 63 1.60 -10.19 -22.06
CA THR A 63 2.51 -9.68 -21.02
C THR A 63 2.01 -8.38 -20.39
N LYS A 64 1.45 -7.44 -21.18
CA LYS A 64 0.84 -6.23 -20.62
C LYS A 64 -0.37 -6.54 -19.75
N LEU A 65 -1.24 -7.45 -20.19
CA LEU A 65 -2.40 -7.88 -19.41
C LEU A 65 -1.98 -8.59 -18.13
N PHE A 66 -0.98 -9.47 -18.20
CA PHE A 66 -0.46 -10.18 -17.05
C PHE A 66 0.20 -9.24 -16.04
N MET A 67 1.06 -8.33 -16.49
CA MET A 67 1.68 -7.32 -15.63
C MET A 67 0.64 -6.37 -15.03
N GLY A 68 -0.37 -5.98 -15.82
CA GLY A 68 -1.50 -5.18 -15.31
C GLY A 68 -2.30 -5.93 -14.24
N ALA A 69 -2.56 -7.22 -14.43
CA ALA A 69 -3.23 -8.06 -13.43
C ALA A 69 -2.40 -8.19 -12.14
N LEU A 70 -1.09 -8.40 -12.25
CA LEU A 70 -0.19 -8.42 -11.10
C LEU A 70 -0.21 -7.08 -10.34
N GLN A 71 -0.13 -5.96 -11.05
CA GLN A 71 -0.17 -4.64 -10.45
C GLN A 71 -1.50 -4.35 -9.73
N MET A 72 -2.63 -4.81 -10.29
CA MET A 72 -3.95 -4.71 -9.63
C MET A 72 -4.03 -5.56 -8.36
N ILE A 73 -3.41 -6.74 -8.35
CA ILE A 73 -3.33 -7.60 -7.16
C ILE A 73 -2.48 -6.92 -6.08
N GLU A 74 -1.29 -6.42 -6.42
CA GLU A 74 -0.41 -5.71 -5.49
C GLU A 74 -1.10 -4.48 -4.88
N LEU A 75 -1.76 -3.67 -5.71
CA LEU A 75 -2.53 -2.52 -5.26
C LEU A 75 -3.64 -2.93 -4.29
N SER A 76 -4.37 -4.00 -4.59
CA SER A 76 -5.45 -4.52 -3.73
C SER A 76 -4.92 -4.98 -2.37
N ILE A 77 -3.76 -5.66 -2.36
CA ILE A 77 -3.10 -6.11 -1.12
C ILE A 77 -2.66 -4.91 -0.27
N LEU A 78 -2.06 -3.90 -0.89
CA LEU A 78 -1.64 -2.67 -0.20
C LEU A 78 -2.84 -1.93 0.40
N THR A 79 -3.90 -1.72 -0.38
CA THR A 79 -5.14 -1.09 0.10
C THR A 79 -5.74 -1.87 1.29
N GLY A 80 -5.76 -3.20 1.21
CA GLY A 80 -6.22 -4.05 2.31
C GLY A 80 -5.42 -3.87 3.61
N LYS A 81 -4.08 -3.88 3.51
CA LYS A 81 -3.19 -3.64 4.67
C LYS A 81 -3.41 -2.25 5.29
N LEU A 82 -3.52 -1.22 4.45
CA LEU A 82 -3.78 0.14 4.90
C LEU A 82 -5.14 0.26 5.59
N LEU A 83 -6.19 -0.37 5.05
CA LEU A 83 -7.51 -0.39 5.68
C LEU A 83 -7.48 -1.06 7.05
N ILE A 84 -6.79 -2.20 7.20
CA ILE A 84 -6.65 -2.85 8.51
C ILE A 84 -5.96 -1.91 9.50
N PHE A 85 -4.87 -1.27 9.09
CA PHE A 85 -4.16 -0.28 9.92
C PHE A 85 -5.07 0.89 10.34
N ILE A 86 -5.85 1.42 9.39
CA ILE A 86 -6.81 2.51 9.63
C ILE A 86 -7.90 2.07 10.61
N ILE A 87 -8.46 0.86 10.46
CA ILE A 87 -9.49 0.33 11.35
C ILE A 87 -8.95 0.21 12.78
N LEU A 88 -7.76 -0.36 12.95
CA LEU A 88 -7.14 -0.50 14.27
C LEU A 88 -6.86 0.86 14.90
N PHE A 89 -6.30 1.80 14.14
CA PHE A 89 -6.02 3.14 14.63
C PHE A 89 -7.30 3.90 15.01
N SER A 90 -8.32 3.87 14.14
CA SER A 90 -9.60 4.55 14.38
C SER A 90 -10.39 3.95 15.54
N ALA A 91 -10.29 2.64 15.78
CA ALA A 91 -10.83 2.00 16.98
C ALA A 91 -10.17 2.53 18.26
N VAL A 92 -8.84 2.67 18.27
CA VAL A 92 -8.10 3.26 19.40
C VAL A 92 -8.50 4.72 19.64
N ILE A 93 -8.58 5.53 18.59
CA ILE A 93 -8.99 6.94 18.69
C ILE A 93 -10.44 7.07 19.14
N GLY A 94 -11.35 6.25 18.60
CA GLY A 94 -12.75 6.20 19.02
C GLY A 94 -12.90 5.81 20.50
N ALA A 95 -12.20 4.77 20.95
CA ALA A 95 -12.16 4.35 22.34
C ALA A 95 -11.62 5.46 23.27
N TYR A 96 -10.55 6.15 22.85
CA TYR A 96 -10.03 7.30 23.59
C TYR A 96 -11.04 8.45 23.66
N CYS A 97 -11.74 8.74 22.55
CA CYS A 97 -12.79 9.77 22.50
C CYS A 97 -13.94 9.47 23.48
N THR A 98 -14.40 8.21 23.57
CA THR A 98 -15.43 7.83 24.55
C THR A 98 -14.98 8.04 26.01
N THR A 99 -13.70 7.80 26.28
CA THR A 99 -13.09 8.01 27.60
C THR A 99 -12.99 9.50 27.93
N ILE A 100 -12.56 10.33 26.97
CA ILE A 100 -12.57 11.79 27.10
C ILE A 100 -13.99 12.29 27.37
N ASP A 101 -14.98 11.87 26.59
CA ASP A 101 -16.39 12.27 26.72
C ASP A 101 -16.97 11.88 28.09
N TYR A 102 -16.56 10.74 28.65
CA TYR A 102 -16.92 10.36 30.02
C TYR A 102 -16.29 11.29 31.07
N ARG A 103 -15.01 11.62 30.91
CA ARG A 103 -14.22 12.42 31.86
C ARG A 103 -14.61 13.89 31.85
N ILE A 104 -14.83 14.46 30.66
CA ILE A 104 -15.29 15.85 30.48
C ILE A 104 -16.61 16.06 31.22
N ARG A 105 -17.57 15.12 31.10
CA ARG A 105 -18.88 15.25 31.76
C ARG A 105 -18.86 15.08 33.27
N ARG A 106 -17.71 14.73 33.86
CA ARG A 106 -17.52 14.54 35.30
C ARG A 106 -16.38 15.40 35.84
N ASP A 107 -15.87 16.34 35.05
CA ASP A 107 -14.72 17.18 35.38
C ASP A 107 -13.49 16.39 35.89
N LEU A 108 -13.27 15.21 35.31
CA LEU A 108 -12.12 14.36 35.64
C LEU A 108 -10.90 14.71 34.77
N PRO A 109 -9.66 14.49 35.27
CA PRO A 109 -8.45 14.69 34.48
C PRO A 109 -8.47 13.87 33.17
N LEU A 110 -8.08 14.49 32.05
CA LEU A 110 -8.15 13.85 30.73
C LEU A 110 -7.05 12.80 30.49
N ILE A 111 -5.90 12.97 31.14
CA ILE A 111 -4.74 12.07 31.02
C ILE A 111 -4.60 11.31 32.34
N THR A 112 -5.02 10.05 32.35
CA THR A 112 -4.78 9.15 33.49
C THR A 112 -4.62 7.72 33.01
N ARG A 113 -4.07 6.85 33.86
CA ARG A 113 -3.79 5.45 33.52
C ARG A 113 -4.98 4.50 33.66
N ASP A 114 -6.04 4.92 34.36
CA ASP A 114 -7.08 3.99 34.81
C ASP A 114 -8.36 4.04 33.96
N CYS A 115 -8.71 2.88 33.42
CA CYS A 115 -10.03 2.60 32.86
C CYS A 115 -10.80 1.75 33.88
N PHE A 116 -11.94 2.24 34.34
CA PHE A 116 -12.77 1.56 35.34
C PHE A 116 -14.24 1.58 34.93
N CYS A 117 -15.00 0.59 35.38
CA CYS A 117 -16.44 0.58 35.20
C CYS A 117 -17.06 1.73 36.04
N PRO A 118 -17.90 2.58 35.44
CA PRO A 118 -18.52 3.69 36.17
C PRO A 118 -19.54 3.24 37.23
N SER A 119 -20.04 2.01 37.15
CA SER A 119 -21.04 1.47 38.09
C SER A 119 -20.41 0.77 39.29
N CYS A 120 -19.39 -0.08 39.07
CA CYS A 120 -18.78 -0.87 40.14
C CYS A 120 -17.34 -0.47 40.50
N GLY A 121 -16.72 0.46 39.76
CA GLY A 121 -15.34 0.89 40.00
C GLY A 121 -14.27 -0.14 39.62
N HIS A 122 -14.65 -1.34 39.17
CA HIS A 122 -13.68 -2.39 38.81
C HIS A 122 -12.83 -1.94 37.61
N ARG A 123 -11.52 -2.20 37.68
CA ARG A 123 -10.57 -1.86 36.62
C ARG A 123 -10.80 -2.74 35.39
N LEU A 124 -10.98 -2.11 34.24
CA LEU A 124 -11.20 -2.81 32.97
C LEU A 124 -9.86 -3.30 32.41
N ALA A 125 -9.77 -4.62 32.17
CA ALA A 125 -8.66 -5.19 31.39
C ALA A 125 -8.61 -4.57 29.98
N ALA A 126 -7.42 -4.51 29.38
CA ALA A 126 -7.21 -3.88 28.07
C ALA A 126 -8.13 -4.45 26.97
N ILE A 127 -8.42 -5.75 27.01
CA ILE A 127 -9.34 -6.39 26.06
C ILE A 127 -10.79 -5.88 26.15
N HIS A 128 -11.19 -5.39 27.33
CA HIS A 128 -12.51 -4.78 27.53
C HIS A 128 -12.56 -3.30 27.12
N GLN A 129 -11.41 -2.71 26.78
CA GLN A 129 -11.26 -1.32 26.34
C GLN A 129 -11.42 -1.14 24.82
N ILE A 130 -11.83 -2.17 24.07
CA ILE A 130 -12.26 -2.05 22.66
C ILE A 130 -13.80 -2.10 22.66
N PRO A 131 -14.48 -0.94 22.82
CA PRO A 131 -15.89 -0.89 23.17
C PRO A 131 -16.80 -1.68 22.24
N ILE A 132 -16.66 -1.61 20.92
CA ILE A 132 -17.54 -2.33 19.98
C ILE A 132 -17.43 -3.84 20.20
N ILE A 133 -16.19 -4.34 20.19
CA ILE A 133 -15.94 -5.78 20.29
C ILE A 133 -16.40 -6.27 21.67
N SER A 134 -15.98 -5.60 22.74
CA SER A 134 -16.34 -5.99 24.10
C SER A 134 -17.84 -5.85 24.37
N TRP A 135 -18.49 -4.81 23.85
CA TRP A 135 -19.93 -4.58 24.01
C TRP A 135 -20.75 -5.65 23.30
N VAL A 136 -20.40 -6.03 22.06
CA VAL A 136 -21.08 -7.11 21.33
C VAL A 136 -20.92 -8.44 22.06
N PHE A 137 -19.71 -8.81 22.47
CA PHE A 137 -19.47 -10.08 23.17
C PHE A 137 -20.08 -10.15 24.58
N LEU A 138 -20.21 -9.02 25.27
CA LEU A 138 -20.80 -8.95 26.61
C LEU A 138 -22.31 -8.64 26.59
N GLY A 139 -22.95 -8.60 25.42
CA GLY A 139 -24.37 -8.30 25.29
C GLY A 139 -24.75 -6.91 25.82
N GLY A 140 -23.83 -5.96 25.70
CA GLY A 140 -23.98 -4.59 26.18
C GLY A 140 -24.00 -4.43 27.70
N ARG A 141 -23.42 -5.38 28.46
CA ARG A 141 -23.35 -5.34 29.93
C ARG A 141 -21.93 -5.40 30.43
N CYS A 142 -21.69 -4.85 31.62
CA CYS A 142 -20.41 -4.99 32.30
C CYS A 142 -20.18 -6.45 32.71
N ARG A 143 -18.99 -7.00 32.44
CA ARG A 143 -18.62 -8.36 32.84
C ARG A 143 -18.69 -8.62 34.35
N TYR A 144 -18.47 -7.60 35.17
CA TYR A 144 -18.31 -7.75 36.63
C TYR A 144 -19.58 -7.46 37.41
N CYS A 145 -20.35 -6.46 37.00
CA CYS A 145 -21.54 -6.00 37.73
C CYS A 145 -22.83 -6.07 36.90
N GLU A 146 -22.76 -6.54 35.65
CA GLU A 146 -23.87 -6.65 34.70
C GLU A 146 -24.62 -5.34 34.39
N ALA A 147 -24.13 -4.21 34.91
CA ALA A 147 -24.70 -2.90 34.61
C ALA A 147 -24.71 -2.64 33.10
N PRO A 148 -25.79 -2.09 32.55
CA PRO A 148 -25.89 -1.83 31.12
C PRO A 148 -24.86 -0.79 30.69
N ILE A 149 -24.13 -1.10 29.62
CA ILE A 149 -23.19 -0.20 28.97
C ILE A 149 -23.97 0.58 27.89
N PRO A 150 -24.09 1.91 28.00
CA PRO A 150 -24.83 2.74 27.05
C PRO A 150 -24.39 2.55 25.59
N VAL A 151 -25.35 2.33 24.68
CA VAL A 151 -25.14 2.15 23.23
C VAL A 151 -24.40 3.33 22.57
N ARG A 152 -24.47 4.52 23.18
CA ARG A 152 -23.72 5.69 22.71
C ARG A 152 -22.22 5.44 22.58
N TYR A 153 -21.63 4.59 23.42
CA TYR A 153 -20.17 4.33 23.39
C TYR A 153 -19.73 3.56 22.14
N PRO A 154 -20.30 2.37 21.82
CA PRO A 154 -19.98 1.69 20.57
C PRO A 154 -20.38 2.49 19.34
N LEU A 155 -21.44 3.33 19.40
CA LEU A 155 -21.79 4.22 18.29
C LEU A 155 -20.72 5.28 18.00
N ILE A 156 -20.09 5.86 19.03
CA ILE A 156 -19.00 6.81 18.85
C ILE A 156 -17.80 6.11 18.21
N GLU A 157 -17.41 4.93 18.69
CA GLU A 157 -16.30 4.20 18.08
C GLU A 157 -16.60 3.84 16.61
N ALA A 158 -17.84 3.43 16.30
CA ALA A 158 -18.24 3.08 14.95
C ALA A 158 -18.22 4.29 14.01
N SER A 159 -18.62 5.48 14.50
CA SER A 159 -18.58 6.71 13.70
C SER A 159 -17.15 7.11 13.34
N PHE A 160 -16.19 6.89 14.24
CA PHE A 160 -14.77 7.11 13.97
C PHE A 160 -14.23 6.12 12.94
N ILE A 161 -14.50 4.82 13.09
CA ILE A 161 -14.09 3.81 12.11
C ILE A 161 -14.68 4.14 10.73
N PHE A 162 -15.97 4.44 10.68
CA PHE A 162 -16.65 4.82 9.44
C PHE A 162 -16.04 6.07 8.81
N TYR A 163 -15.82 7.12 9.60
CA TYR A 163 -15.19 8.36 9.12
C TYR A 163 -13.81 8.08 8.53
N TYR A 164 -12.90 7.44 9.26
CA TYR A 164 -11.52 7.22 8.78
C TYR A 164 -11.46 6.31 7.54
N CYS A 165 -12.28 5.26 7.50
CA CYS A 165 -12.36 4.38 6.33
C CYS A 165 -12.91 5.13 5.11
N SER A 166 -14.01 5.86 5.26
CA SER A 166 -14.61 6.63 4.16
C SER A 166 -13.67 7.74 3.67
N ALA A 167 -13.00 8.44 4.59
CA ALA A 167 -12.07 9.50 4.27
C ALA A 167 -10.84 8.98 3.51
N PHE A 168 -10.30 7.82 3.88
CA PHE A 168 -9.22 7.17 3.15
C PHE A 168 -9.63 6.80 1.71
N LEU A 169 -10.77 6.14 1.56
CA LEU A 169 -11.26 5.68 0.25
C LEU A 169 -11.60 6.85 -0.70
N LEU A 170 -12.12 7.95 -0.16
CA LEU A 170 -12.57 9.10 -0.96
C LEU A 170 -11.48 10.15 -1.21
N PHE A 171 -10.54 10.33 -0.27
CA PHE A 171 -9.58 11.44 -0.28
C PHE A 171 -8.11 11.02 -0.35
N GLN A 172 -7.81 9.77 -0.73
CA GLN A 172 -6.44 9.25 -0.87
C GLN A 172 -5.48 10.19 -1.62
N ASN A 173 -5.95 10.87 -2.67
CA ASN A 173 -5.12 11.76 -3.50
C ASN A 173 -5.24 13.25 -3.13
N ARG A 174 -5.99 13.60 -2.08
CA ARG A 174 -6.29 14.98 -1.67
C ARG A 174 -6.05 15.18 -0.17
N PRO A 175 -4.78 15.27 0.26
CA PRO A 175 -4.42 15.32 1.68
C PRO A 175 -5.02 16.54 2.41
N LEU A 176 -5.12 17.69 1.74
CA LEU A 176 -5.74 18.87 2.33
C LEU A 176 -7.24 18.63 2.60
N THR A 177 -7.96 18.06 1.64
CA THR A 177 -9.39 17.72 1.80
C THR A 177 -9.60 16.73 2.94
N TYR A 178 -8.72 15.72 3.05
CA TYR A 178 -8.73 14.77 4.16
C TYR A 178 -8.59 15.49 5.52
N ILE A 179 -7.58 16.36 5.68
CA ILE A 179 -7.36 17.12 6.92
C ILE A 179 -8.56 18.02 7.25
N PHE A 180 -9.08 18.78 6.28
CA PHE A 180 -10.24 19.65 6.52
C PHE A 180 -11.51 18.87 6.89
N SER A 181 -11.74 17.72 6.24
CA SER A 181 -12.88 16.86 6.55
C SER A 181 -12.86 16.36 8.00
N TRP A 182 -11.68 16.18 8.58
CA TRP A 182 -11.51 15.76 9.97
C TRP A 182 -11.98 16.83 10.93
N TYR A 183 -11.52 18.07 10.74
CA TYR A 183 -11.96 19.19 11.57
C TYR A 183 -13.46 19.46 11.42
N LEU A 184 -14.03 19.23 10.23
CA LEU A 184 -15.48 19.31 10.03
C LEU A 184 -16.21 18.21 10.79
N PHE A 185 -15.80 16.95 10.64
CA PHE A 185 -16.38 15.80 11.36
C PHE A 185 -16.32 16.02 12.87
N PHE A 186 -15.17 16.42 13.39
CA PHE A 186 -15.00 16.74 14.80
C PHE A 186 -15.86 17.91 15.23
N SER A 187 -15.92 19.00 14.47
CA SER A 187 -16.76 20.15 14.82
C SER A 187 -18.23 19.74 14.95
N ILE A 188 -18.74 18.93 14.02
CA ILE A 188 -20.10 18.38 14.07
C ILE A 188 -20.26 17.49 15.30
N PHE A 189 -19.33 16.56 15.54
CA PHE A 189 -19.35 15.69 16.71
C PHE A 189 -19.39 16.49 18.02
N LEU A 190 -18.56 17.53 18.12
CA LEU A 190 -18.47 18.41 19.27
C LEU A 190 -19.76 19.22 19.46
N LEU A 191 -20.36 19.75 18.39
CA LEU A 191 -21.64 20.47 18.44
C LEU A 191 -22.76 19.57 18.96
N LEU A 192 -22.83 18.32 18.50
CA LEU A 192 -23.83 17.34 18.96
C LEU A 192 -23.65 16.92 20.41
N ARG A 193 -22.46 17.10 21.00
CA ARG A 193 -22.12 16.64 22.35
C ARG A 193 -21.87 17.75 23.37
N SER A 194 -21.77 19.00 22.94
CA SER A 194 -21.39 20.12 23.81
C SER A 194 -22.51 20.49 24.79
N GLU A 195 -22.64 19.73 25.87
CA GLU A 195 -23.42 20.12 27.04
C GLU A 195 -22.48 20.88 28.00
N LYS A 196 -22.49 22.22 27.96
CA LYS A 196 -21.85 23.17 28.90
C LYS A 196 -20.32 23.11 29.14
N HIS A 197 -19.59 22.08 28.69
CA HIS A 197 -18.16 21.88 28.99
C HIS A 197 -17.18 22.24 27.85
N TRP A 198 -17.39 23.38 27.17
CA TRP A 198 -16.64 23.75 25.94
C TRP A 198 -15.11 23.80 26.14
N ARG A 199 -14.61 24.31 27.28
CA ARG A 199 -13.16 24.43 27.54
C ARG A 199 -12.45 23.07 27.61
N SER A 200 -13.05 22.09 28.27
CA SER A 200 -12.49 20.74 28.40
C SER A 200 -12.56 19.97 27.08
N LEU A 201 -13.58 20.27 26.29
CA LEU A 201 -13.79 19.72 24.95
C LEU A 201 -12.78 20.27 23.93
N LEU A 202 -12.40 21.54 24.02
CA LEU A 202 -11.27 22.11 23.25
C LEU A 202 -9.93 21.45 23.58
N LYS A 203 -9.68 21.10 24.86
CA LYS A 203 -8.47 20.34 25.25
C LYS A 203 -8.46 18.95 24.61
N GLY A 204 -9.60 18.27 24.63
CA GLY A 204 -9.76 16.98 23.96
C GLY A 204 -9.51 17.08 22.45
N LEU A 205 -10.05 18.12 21.80
CA LEU A 205 -9.79 18.41 20.39
C LEU A 205 -8.31 18.61 20.11
N ALA A 206 -7.61 19.43 20.91
CA ALA A 206 -6.18 19.68 20.73
C ALA A 206 -5.36 18.37 20.77
N ILE A 207 -5.65 17.49 21.74
CA ILE A 207 -4.99 16.18 21.84
C ILE A 207 -5.30 15.31 20.62
N LEU A 208 -6.57 15.23 20.21
CA LEU A 208 -6.99 14.43 19.07
C LEU A 208 -6.43 14.97 17.73
N SER A 209 -6.26 16.28 17.61
CA SER A 209 -5.61 16.91 16.44
C SER A 209 -4.15 16.48 16.31
N VAL A 210 -3.41 16.39 17.42
CA VAL A 210 -2.02 15.89 17.42
C VAL A 210 -1.98 14.46 16.90
N TYR A 211 -2.85 13.57 17.41
CA TYR A 211 -2.93 12.19 16.91
C TYR A 211 -3.30 12.13 15.43
N HIS A 212 -4.23 12.96 14.97
CA HIS A 212 -4.63 12.99 13.58
C HIS A 212 -3.50 13.48 12.66
N ILE A 213 -2.78 14.53 13.04
CA ILE A 213 -1.65 15.06 12.26
C ILE A 213 -0.54 14.00 12.16
N VAL A 214 -0.17 13.38 13.27
CA VAL A 214 0.85 12.31 13.29
C VAL A 214 0.43 11.14 12.41
N PHE A 215 -0.82 10.69 12.52
CA PHE A 215 -1.36 9.62 11.69
C PHE A 215 -1.36 9.97 10.20
N THR A 216 -1.77 11.19 9.86
CA THR A 216 -1.77 11.68 8.48
C THR A 216 -0.36 11.70 7.91
N ALA A 217 0.62 12.19 8.68
CA ALA A 217 2.01 12.19 8.27
C ALA A 217 2.55 10.77 8.05
N LEU A 218 2.26 9.83 8.96
CA LEU A 218 2.62 8.42 8.81
C LEU A 218 1.99 7.81 7.56
N LEU A 219 0.69 8.04 7.33
CA LEU A 219 -0.01 7.52 6.16
C LEU A 219 0.59 8.08 4.86
N LEU A 220 0.88 9.38 4.82
CA LEU A 220 1.54 10.01 3.66
C LEU A 220 2.95 9.48 3.44
N MET A 221 3.72 9.22 4.50
CA MET A 221 5.04 8.59 4.38
C MET A 221 4.96 7.16 3.82
N ILE A 222 3.99 6.36 4.26
CA ILE A 222 3.77 5.00 3.74
C ILE A 222 3.39 5.06 2.26
N LEU A 223 2.42 5.91 1.90
CA LEU A 223 2.00 6.09 0.51
C LEU A 223 3.16 6.61 -0.37
N ALA A 224 3.98 7.51 0.17
CA ALA A 224 5.16 8.01 -0.53
C ALA A 224 6.21 6.91 -0.73
N ALA A 225 6.49 6.09 0.28
CA ALA A 225 7.46 5.00 0.21
C ALA A 225 7.08 3.96 -0.85
N GLU A 226 5.80 3.61 -0.95
CA GLU A 226 5.29 2.67 -1.95
C GLU A 226 5.22 3.28 -3.36
N SER A 227 5.13 4.62 -3.46
CA SER A 227 5.15 5.33 -4.74
C SER A 227 6.56 5.51 -5.32
N VAL A 228 7.62 5.21 -4.58
CA VAL A 228 8.99 5.22 -5.11
C VAL A 228 9.18 3.95 -5.95
N PRO A 229 9.27 4.05 -7.30
CA PRO A 229 9.57 2.89 -8.11
C PRO A 229 10.95 2.36 -7.70
N ILE A 230 11.02 1.09 -7.31
CA ILE A 230 12.28 0.37 -7.10
C ILE A 230 13.04 0.44 -8.43
N ARG A 231 14.06 1.30 -8.46
CA ARG A 231 14.89 1.57 -9.63
C ARG A 231 15.89 0.44 -9.86
#